data_AF-A0A519IHR5-F1
#
_entry.id   AF-A0A519IHR5-F1
#
_cell.length_a   1.000
_cell.length_b   1.000
_cell.length_c   1.000
_cell.angle_alpha   90.00
_cell.angle_beta   90.00
_cell.angle_gamma   90.00
#
_symmetry.space_group_name_H-M   'P 1'
#
loop_
_entity.id
_entity.type
_entity.pdbx_description
1 polymer ?
#
loop_
_entity_poly.entity_id
_entity_poly.type
_entity_poly.pdbx_seq_one_letter_code
_entity_poly.pdbx_strand_id
1 'polypeptide(L)'
;MSTLIRLPEGSVCWPVAALSSAAQDVRHSRTQVNRRRAVDGCVSGTTRWERHYADVIAWLEWEWVEAGRGTIVQADPLNVRSNVLLLDDQRRPLLSSRRRATLATLVYLLPWQGPVLDELRLAAPQRHLEALPLPLAA
;
A
#
# COMPACT_ATOMS: atom_id res chain seq x y z
N MET A 1 31.89 -12.30 -17.59
CA MET A 1 30.94 -13.23 -16.95
C MET A 1 29.61 -12.50 -16.78
N SER A 2 28.65 -12.76 -17.66
CA SER A 2 27.31 -12.13 -17.59
C SER A 2 26.49 -12.83 -16.52
N THR A 3 26.23 -12.14 -15.41
CA THR A 3 25.27 -12.58 -14.40
C THR A 3 23.87 -12.56 -15.02
N LEU A 4 23.38 -13.74 -15.41
CA LEU A 4 21.99 -13.95 -15.81
C LEU A 4 21.08 -13.65 -14.62
N ILE A 5 20.51 -12.44 -14.60
CA ILE A 5 19.44 -12.10 -13.68
C ILE A 5 18.20 -12.86 -14.18
N ARG A 6 17.89 -13.99 -13.54
CA ARG A 6 16.60 -14.66 -13.75
C ARG A 6 15.52 -13.75 -13.18
N LEU A 7 14.70 -13.20 -14.06
CA LEU A 7 13.50 -12.50 -13.66
C LEU A 7 12.59 -13.49 -12.93
N PRO A 8 12.08 -13.18 -11.72
CA PRO A 8 10.99 -13.94 -11.15
C PRO A 8 9.84 -13.99 -12.16
N GLU A 9 9.31 -15.18 -12.44
CA GLU A 9 8.13 -15.35 -13.29
C GLU A 9 7.02 -14.38 -12.84
N GLY A 10 6.41 -13.67 -13.79
CA GLY A 10 5.37 -12.67 -13.50
C GLY A 10 5.87 -11.27 -13.09
N SER A 11 7.17 -10.98 -13.24
CA SER A 11 7.72 -9.64 -13.05
C SER A 11 7.32 -8.67 -14.18
N VAL A 12 6.97 -7.44 -13.84
CA VAL A 12 6.67 -6.36 -14.81
C VAL A 12 7.80 -5.33 -14.80
N CYS A 13 8.38 -5.07 -15.97
CA CYS A 13 9.50 -4.13 -16.10
C CYS A 13 9.03 -2.69 -16.19
N TRP A 14 9.52 -1.82 -15.29
CA TRP A 14 9.32 -0.37 -15.36
C TRP A 14 10.67 0.35 -15.48
N PRO A 15 10.89 1.12 -16.56
CA PRO A 15 11.98 2.08 -16.60
C PRO A 15 11.78 3.14 -15.51
N VAL A 16 12.85 3.49 -14.80
CA VAL A 16 12.79 4.55 -13.76
C VAL A 16 12.30 5.87 -14.35
N ALA A 17 12.71 6.20 -15.58
CA ALA A 17 12.24 7.40 -16.28
C ALA A 17 10.72 7.45 -16.49
N ALA A 18 10.03 6.31 -16.46
CA ALA A 18 8.58 6.22 -16.64
C ALA A 18 7.79 6.19 -15.32
N LEU A 19 8.45 6.26 -14.16
CA LEU A 19 7.81 6.11 -12.85
C LEU A 19 6.74 7.15 -12.58
N SER A 20 6.96 8.41 -12.94
CA SER A 20 5.97 9.47 -12.72
C SER A 20 4.69 9.21 -13.50
N SER A 21 4.80 8.73 -14.75
CA SER A 21 3.63 8.30 -15.53
C SER A 21 3.00 7.04 -14.94
N ALA A 22 3.81 6.06 -14.53
CA ALA A 22 3.29 4.86 -13.88
C ALA A 22 2.52 5.20 -12.60
N ALA A 23 2.99 6.15 -11.79
CA ALA A 23 2.31 6.63 -10.58
C ALA A 23 0.91 7.19 -10.86
N GLN A 24 0.69 7.80 -12.03
CA GLN A 24 -0.60 8.36 -12.42
C GLN A 24 -1.63 7.27 -12.77
N ASP A 25 -1.16 6.11 -13.23
CA ASP A 25 -1.99 4.99 -13.70
C ASP A 25 -2.18 3.90 -12.64
N VAL A 26 -1.36 3.90 -11.59
CA VAL A 26 -1.49 2.97 -10.47
C VAL A 26 -2.69 3.39 -9.62
N ARG A 27 -3.62 2.44 -9.41
CA ARG A 27 -4.88 2.65 -8.68
C ARG A 27 -4.94 1.77 -7.44
N HIS A 28 -5.70 2.23 -6.44
CA HIS A 28 -6.03 1.41 -5.29
C HIS A 28 -6.78 0.16 -5.74
N SER A 29 -6.37 -1.00 -5.22
CA SER A 29 -6.98 -2.30 -5.53
C SER A 29 -7.61 -2.89 -4.27
N ARG A 30 -6.90 -2.84 -3.13
CA ARG A 30 -7.38 -3.41 -1.87
C ARG A 30 -6.70 -2.77 -0.66
N THR A 31 -7.43 -2.65 0.44
CA THR A 31 -6.85 -2.48 1.78
C THR A 31 -7.31 -3.61 2.68
N GLN A 32 -6.40 -4.15 3.48
CA GLN A 32 -6.72 -5.09 4.54
C GLN A 32 -6.51 -4.41 5.89
N VAL A 33 -7.49 -4.54 6.78
CA VAL A 33 -7.44 -4.02 8.15
C VAL A 33 -7.29 -5.17 9.13
N ASN A 34 -6.23 -5.13 9.94
CA ASN A 34 -5.90 -6.08 10.98
C ASN A 34 -6.01 -5.39 12.35
N ARG A 35 -6.97 -5.80 13.17
CA ARG A 35 -7.11 -5.31 14.55
C ARG A 35 -6.58 -6.35 15.51
N ARG A 36 -5.47 -6.06 16.19
CA ARG A 36 -5.01 -6.91 17.30
C ARG A 36 -5.82 -6.56 18.54
N ARG A 37 -6.38 -7.59 19.20
CA ARG A 37 -7.06 -7.48 20.52
C ARG A 37 -6.07 -7.28 21.68
N ALA A 38 -5.01 -6.51 21.48
CA ALA A 38 -4.05 -6.18 22.53
C ALA A 38 -4.43 -4.86 23.21
N VAL A 39 -3.96 -4.69 24.45
CA VAL A 39 -4.28 -3.58 25.36
C VAL A 39 -4.07 -2.19 24.75
N ASP A 40 -3.21 -2.07 23.73
CA ASP A 40 -2.88 -0.80 23.06
C ASP A 40 -3.73 -0.46 21.83
N GLY A 41 -4.66 -1.33 21.41
CA GLY A 41 -5.61 -1.02 20.34
C GLY A 41 -5.00 -0.69 18.96
N CYS A 42 -3.72 -1.03 18.74
CA CYS A 42 -3.02 -0.70 17.49
C CYS A 42 -3.68 -1.40 16.29
N VAL A 43 -4.21 -0.60 15.38
CA VAL A 43 -4.78 -1.04 14.11
C VAL A 43 -3.70 -0.95 13.04
N SER A 44 -3.51 -2.02 12.29
CA SER A 44 -2.54 -2.05 11.19
C SER A 44 -3.13 -2.77 9.99
N GLY A 45 -2.38 -2.83 8.90
CA GLY A 45 -2.88 -3.50 7.71
C GLY A 45 -1.93 -3.40 6.55
N THR A 46 -2.42 -3.84 5.40
CA THR A 46 -1.75 -3.66 4.11
C THR A 46 -2.62 -2.85 3.17
N THR A 47 -2.00 -2.16 2.23
CA THR A 47 -2.70 -1.57 1.09
C THR A 47 -2.00 -1.99 -0.18
N ARG A 48 -2.78 -2.35 -1.19
CA ARG A 48 -2.34 -2.85 -2.48
C ARG A 48 -2.82 -1.93 -3.59
N TRP A 49 -1.89 -1.61 -4.47
CA TRP A 49 -2.05 -0.69 -5.58
C TRP A 49 -1.58 -1.36 -6.86
N GLU A 50 -2.32 -1.17 -7.94
CA GLU A 50 -2.16 -1.94 -9.17
C GLU A 50 -2.24 -1.07 -10.41
N ARG A 51 -1.48 -1.45 -11.43
CA ARG A 51 -1.63 -0.97 -12.81
C ARG A 51 -1.88 -2.17 -13.71
N HIS A 52 -2.98 -2.11 -14.44
CA HIS A 52 -3.43 -3.18 -15.31
C HIS A 52 -2.88 -2.96 -16.73
N TYR A 53 -2.28 -4.00 -17.29
CA TYR A 53 -1.92 -4.11 -18.70
C TYR A 53 -2.80 -5.18 -19.35
N ALA A 54 -2.70 -5.35 -20.67
CA ALA A 54 -3.52 -6.33 -21.40
C ALA A 54 -3.40 -7.76 -20.83
N ASP A 55 -2.18 -8.20 -20.52
CA ASP A 55 -1.91 -9.60 -20.15
C ASP A 55 -1.31 -9.77 -18.75
N VAL A 56 -1.04 -8.66 -18.04
CA VAL A 56 -0.34 -8.70 -16.74
C VAL A 56 -0.74 -7.54 -15.85
N ILE A 57 -0.68 -7.76 -14.53
CA ILE A 57 -0.93 -6.74 -13.52
C ILE A 57 0.39 -6.44 -12.80
N ALA A 58 0.80 -5.17 -12.84
CA ALA A 58 1.87 -4.68 -11.98
C ALA A 58 1.27 -4.25 -10.64
N TRP A 59 1.89 -4.65 -9.53
CA TRP A 59 1.36 -4.36 -8.21
C TRP A 59 2.44 -3.92 -7.23
N LEU A 60 2.00 -3.11 -6.27
CA LEU A 60 2.73 -2.61 -5.13
C LEU A 60 1.89 -2.85 -3.88
N GLU A 61 2.52 -3.30 -2.80
CA GLU A 61 1.86 -3.56 -1.53
C GLU A 61 2.79 -3.20 -0.39
N TRP A 62 2.26 -2.50 0.61
CA TRP A 62 3.01 -2.13 1.81
C TRP A 62 2.12 -2.15 3.04
N GLU A 63 2.77 -2.15 4.20
CA GLU A 63 2.12 -2.14 5.50
C GLU A 63 1.93 -0.71 6.01
N TRP A 64 0.83 -0.52 6.75
CA TRP A 64 0.51 0.73 7.43
C TRP A 64 0.09 0.44 8.88
N VAL A 65 0.24 1.44 9.74
CA VAL A 65 -0.23 1.42 11.13
C VAL A 65 -0.99 2.70 11.45
N GLU A 66 -1.97 2.62 12.33
CA GLU A 66 -2.60 3.78 12.95
C GLU A 66 -1.72 4.25 14.12
N ALA A 67 -1.06 5.40 13.95
CA ALA A 67 -0.18 6.00 14.97
C ALA A 67 -0.95 6.85 15.99
N GLY A 68 -2.23 7.13 15.71
CA GLY A 68 -3.15 7.89 16.53
C GLY A 68 -4.50 7.96 15.82
N ARG A 69 -5.56 8.36 16.52
CA ARG A 69 -6.93 8.37 15.96
C ARG A 69 -6.98 9.10 14.61
N GLY A 70 -7.24 8.36 13.54
CA GLY A 70 -7.34 8.90 12.18
C GLY A 70 -6.01 9.29 11.53
N THR A 71 -4.88 8.99 12.17
CA THR A 71 -3.53 9.22 11.66
C THR A 71 -2.90 7.88 11.31
N ILE A 72 -2.70 7.67 10.01
CA ILE A 72 -2.03 6.47 9.48
C ILE A 72 -0.67 6.81 8.91
N VAL A 73 0.28 5.93 9.16
CA VAL A 73 1.66 6.03 8.66
C VAL A 73 2.06 4.70 8.03
N GLN A 74 3.01 4.75 7.09
CA GLN A 74 3.61 3.53 6.57
C GLN A 74 4.46 2.88 7.67
N ALA A 75 4.30 1.56 7.87
CA ALA A 75 4.96 0.83 8.94
C ALA A 75 6.49 0.75 8.74
N ASP A 76 6.90 0.43 7.51
CA ASP A 76 8.29 0.46 7.06
C ASP A 76 8.34 1.12 5.67
N PRO A 77 8.85 2.37 5.58
CA PRO A 77 8.97 3.12 4.32
C PRO A 77 9.77 2.39 3.22
N LEU A 78 10.72 1.53 3.58
CA LEU A 78 11.60 0.85 2.62
C LEU A 78 11.14 -0.56 2.28
N ASN A 79 10.12 -1.09 2.96
CA ASN A 79 9.55 -2.41 2.72
C ASN A 79 8.28 -2.33 1.86
N VAL A 80 8.48 -2.08 0.56
CA VAL A 80 7.42 -2.17 -0.45
C VAL A 80 7.56 -3.48 -1.21
N ARG A 81 6.55 -4.35 -1.09
CA ARG A 81 6.43 -5.59 -1.84
C ARG A 81 5.91 -5.27 -3.23
N SER A 82 6.47 -5.90 -4.26
CA SER A 82 6.06 -5.66 -5.65
C SER A 82 6.49 -6.81 -6.57
N ASN A 83 5.76 -7.03 -7.66
CA ASN A 83 6.29 -7.76 -8.82
C ASN A 83 6.97 -6.84 -9.85
N VAL A 84 7.14 -5.55 -9.55
CA VAL A 84 7.80 -4.61 -10.45
C VAL A 84 9.31 -4.77 -10.39
N LEU A 85 9.92 -4.95 -11.57
CA LEU A 85 11.35 -4.82 -11.77
C LEU A 85 11.68 -3.42 -12.30
N LEU A 86 12.41 -2.64 -11.50
CA LEU A 86 12.86 -1.31 -11.90
C LEU A 86 14.15 -1.37 -12.70
N LEU A 87 14.17 -0.67 -13.83
CA LEU A 87 15.31 -0.61 -14.76
C LEU A 87 15.93 0.79 -14.81
N ASP A 88 17.27 0.85 -14.84
CA ASP A 88 18.02 2.07 -15.16
C ASP A 88 17.90 2.47 -16.65
N ASP A 89 18.52 3.58 -17.01
CA ASP A 89 18.50 4.10 -18.39
C ASP A 89 19.18 3.17 -19.39
N GLN A 90 20.06 2.29 -18.91
CA GLN A 90 20.71 1.23 -19.69
C GLN A 90 19.89 -0.07 -19.71
N ARG A 91 18.63 -0.05 -19.25
CA ARG A 91 17.72 -1.21 -19.13
C ARG A 91 18.23 -2.32 -18.22
N ARG A 92 19.08 -1.99 -17.26
CA ARG A 92 19.59 -2.94 -16.27
C ARG A 92 18.77 -2.84 -14.97
N PRO A 93 18.53 -3.96 -14.28
CA PRO A 93 17.90 -3.94 -12.97
C PRO A 93 18.61 -3.01 -11.99
N LEU A 94 17.83 -2.23 -11.24
CA LEU A 94 18.37 -1.43 -10.15
C LEU A 94 18.96 -2.31 -9.05
N LEU A 95 20.05 -1.83 -8.45
CA LEU A 95 20.57 -2.36 -7.19
C LEU A 95 19.51 -2.27 -6.08
N SER A 96 19.55 -3.22 -5.15
CA SER A 96 18.52 -3.38 -4.11
C SER A 96 18.24 -2.12 -3.30
N SER A 97 19.27 -1.35 -2.93
CA SER A 97 19.11 -0.08 -2.19
C SER A 97 18.37 0.98 -3.01
N ARG A 98 18.78 1.17 -4.27
CA ARG A 98 18.15 2.13 -5.18
C ARG A 98 16.71 1.71 -5.50
N ARG A 99 16.47 0.41 -5.72
CA ARG A 99 15.12 -0.13 -5.90
C ARG A 99 14.21 0.23 -4.72
N ARG A 100 14.64 -0.01 -3.47
CA ARG A 100 13.83 0.32 -2.28
C ARG A 100 13.52 1.81 -2.19
N ALA A 101 14.54 2.66 -2.36
CA ALA A 101 14.35 4.12 -2.33
C ALA A 101 13.37 4.59 -3.41
N THR A 102 13.50 4.07 -4.63
CA THR A 102 12.61 4.42 -5.74
C THR A 102 11.16 3.96 -5.52
N LEU A 103 10.94 2.77 -4.94
CA LEU A 103 9.59 2.32 -4.58
C LEU A 103 9.00 3.16 -3.44
N ALA A 104 9.80 3.55 -2.45
CA ALA A 104 9.37 4.45 -1.39
C ALA A 104 8.94 5.82 -1.95
N THR A 105 9.70 6.38 -2.91
CA THR A 105 9.30 7.61 -3.62
C THR A 105 7.98 7.42 -4.35
N LEU A 106 7.74 6.27 -4.99
CA LEU A 106 6.47 6.01 -5.65
C LEU A 106 5.31 6.00 -4.66
N VAL A 107 5.44 5.34 -3.50
CA VAL A 107 4.41 5.34 -2.45
C VAL A 107 4.08 6.76 -2.00
N TYR A 108 5.09 7.62 -1.85
CA TYR A 108 4.89 9.03 -1.49
C TYR A 108 4.06 9.83 -2.52
N LEU A 109 4.11 9.45 -3.80
CA LEU A 109 3.34 10.10 -4.86
C LEU A 109 1.89 9.60 -4.96
N LEU A 110 1.56 8.49 -4.31
CA LEU A 110 0.22 7.90 -4.36
C LEU A 110 -0.67 8.50 -3.26
N PRO A 111 -1.95 8.81 -3.55
CA PRO A 111 -2.89 9.35 -2.57
C PRO A 111 -3.44 8.25 -1.64
N TRP A 112 -2.54 7.46 -1.05
CA TRP A 112 -2.88 6.17 -0.45
C TRP A 112 -3.60 6.26 0.88
N GLN A 113 -3.42 7.36 1.60
CA GLN A 113 -4.00 7.51 2.92
C GLN A 113 -5.54 7.59 2.87
N GLY A 114 -6.12 8.17 1.81
CA GLY A 114 -7.57 8.29 1.64
C GLY A 114 -8.29 6.93 1.66
N PRO A 115 -7.99 6.03 0.69
CA PRO A 115 -8.60 4.70 0.64
C PRO A 115 -8.40 3.88 1.91
N VAL A 116 -7.23 3.99 2.56
CA VAL A 116 -6.98 3.28 3.83
C VAL A 116 -7.87 3.82 4.96
N LEU A 117 -8.02 5.14 5.07
CA LEU A 117 -8.90 5.75 6.07
C LEU A 117 -10.37 5.41 5.81
N ASP A 118 -10.80 5.31 4.56
CA ASP A 118 -12.16 4.90 4.21
C ASP A 118 -12.44 3.46 4.66
N GLU A 119 -11.51 2.55 4.37
CA GLU A 119 -11.62 1.14 4.78
C GLU A 119 -11.54 0.98 6.30
N LEU A 120 -10.74 1.79 6.99
CA LEU A 120 -10.72 1.83 8.45
C LEU A 120 -12.07 2.24 9.05
N ARG A 121 -12.76 3.21 8.45
CA ARG A 121 -14.09 3.67 8.88
C ARG A 121 -15.15 2.60 8.62
N LEU A 122 -15.14 1.97 7.45
CA LEU A 122 -16.07 0.88 7.11
C LEU A 122 -15.87 -0.33 8.01
N ALA A 123 -14.63 -0.66 8.31
CA ALA A 123 -14.30 -1.77 9.19
C ALA A 123 -14.59 -1.45 10.67
N ALA A 124 -14.81 -0.19 11.05
CA ALA A 124 -15.08 0.15 12.44
C ALA A 124 -16.40 -0.51 12.87
N PRO A 125 -16.46 -1.18 14.04
CA PRO A 125 -17.72 -1.71 14.51
C PRO A 125 -18.72 -0.57 14.58
N GLN A 126 -19.89 -0.74 13.95
CA GLN A 126 -21.03 0.13 14.13
C GLN A 126 -21.23 0.27 15.64
N ARG A 127 -20.85 1.41 16.22
CA ARG A 127 -21.24 1.72 17.58
C ARG A 127 -22.75 1.88 17.51
N HIS A 128 -23.44 0.83 17.93
CA HIS A 128 -24.88 0.79 18.06
C HIS A 128 -25.34 2.09 18.70
N LEU A 129 -26.20 2.80 17.98
CA LEU A 129 -26.81 4.04 18.41
C LEU A 129 -27.90 3.71 19.44
N GLU A 130 -27.53 3.08 20.56
CA GLU A 130 -28.41 2.85 21.71
C GLU A 130 -27.85 3.55 22.94
N ALA A 131 -28.31 4.78 23.10
CA ALA A 131 -28.71 5.31 24.40
C ALA A 131 -29.70 6.44 24.15
N LEU A 132 -30.86 6.12 23.59
CA LEU A 132 -32.04 6.94 23.81
C LEU A 132 -32.43 6.72 25.28
N PRO A 133 -32.41 7.74 26.15
CA PRO A 133 -32.92 7.58 27.50
C PRO A 133 -34.43 7.30 27.39
N LEU A 134 -34.86 6.13 27.87
CA LEU A 134 -36.28 5.84 28.07
C LEU A 134 -36.87 6.93 28.99
N PRO A 135 -38.01 7.54 28.65
CA PRO A 135 -38.67 8.45 29.57
C PRO A 135 -39.15 7.65 30.79
N LEU A 136 -38.72 8.10 31.98
CA LEU A 136 -39.27 7.65 33.26
C LEU A 136 -40.78 7.91 33.25
N ALA A 137 -41.57 6.85 33.20
CA ALA A 137 -43.00 6.90 33.43
C ALA A 137 -43.26 7.26 34.91
N ALA A 138 -44.14 8.24 35.12
CA ALA A 138 -44.63 8.70 36.41
C ALA A 138 -45.68 7.76 37.01
#